data_AF-A0A2N5V9U1-F1
#
_entry.id   AF-A0A2N5V9U1-F1
#
_cell.length_a   1.000
_cell.length_b   1.000
_cell.length_c   1.000
_cell.angle_alpha   90.00
_cell.angle_beta   90.00
_cell.angle_gamma   90.00
#
_symmetry.space_group_name_H-M   'P 1'
#
loop_
_entity.id
_entity.type
_entity.pdbx_description
1 polymer ?
#
loop_
_entity_poly.entity_id
_entity_poly.type
_entity_poly.pdbx_seq_one_letter_code
_entity_poly.pdbx_strand_id
1 'polypeptide(L)'
;MPQYPLLPTPFDNLKSPTSEKQLETEADIIKHLEPFAISSNAPDQERRSIDSAKLLIDKHISYLNPKMFQLPMQWIPLDSSRSWIMYWVLGSLSMLGVKLASEDRDRAIETILSFQHPDGGFSGSPGPGHLAHLAATYACICCLAILLEDAGQEVVKDTWSKVDIKKLYAWMMSLKASDGSMAVQHDGEVDVRGCFAALAVATMLNLLTPELVRDLPQYLVNCQTHEGGMAATSVLVPTDQTFAGLSGNHTGAPVGEAHGGYTLCGLASYFFLQGCPGLSDTRKLNFEACLRWAAQTQALPIEGGGFRGRTNKLVDGCYIWWCGGLFPLLEAMIVPETSDLEQCPDFCDREALQEYILLASQDQPPAEYEGGLRDKPGMAPDMYHTHYVLSGLSVGQHKPRHSRDEIRKLTDHFQTPDFATCMLGATEREDEALQRMKGVYARTLGWEFYPRDKLIVGRPENEVGYVNPVLNVKHSAVQQVMNYFYHQELLLCIFMYDLTPGSHFG
;
A
#
# COMPACT_ATOMS: atom_id res chain seq x y z
N MET A 1 2.85 17.01 23.48
CA MET A 1 3.20 15.70 22.93
C MET A 1 4.59 15.28 23.40
N PRO A 2 5.00 13.99 23.33
CA PRO A 2 4.03 12.91 23.36
C PRO A 2 3.09 13.21 24.54
N GLN A 3 1.78 13.17 24.29
CA GLN A 3 0.77 13.54 25.29
C GLN A 3 0.81 12.57 26.49
N TYR A 4 1.59 11.49 26.34
CA TYR A 4 1.74 10.39 27.26
C TYR A 4 3.18 10.25 27.78
N PRO A 5 3.37 9.77 29.02
CA PRO A 5 4.69 9.48 29.58
C PRO A 5 5.50 8.49 28.73
N LEU A 6 6.79 8.77 28.56
CA LEU A 6 7.76 7.88 27.90
C LEU A 6 8.27 6.84 28.89
N LEU A 7 7.50 5.76 29.10
CA LEU A 7 7.82 4.70 30.06
C LEU A 7 8.40 3.46 29.37
N PRO A 8 9.56 2.94 29.83
CA PRO A 8 10.17 1.74 29.23
C PRO A 8 9.25 0.54 29.26
N THR A 9 9.36 -0.31 28.23
CA THR A 9 8.61 -1.56 28.20
C THR A 9 9.00 -2.42 29.42
N PRO A 10 8.03 -2.82 30.27
CA PRO A 10 8.31 -3.71 31.40
C PRO A 10 8.90 -5.03 30.92
N PHE A 11 9.93 -5.53 31.61
CA PHE A 11 10.56 -6.81 31.30
C PHE A 11 10.35 -7.85 32.40
N ASP A 12 9.47 -7.61 33.38
CA ASP A 12 9.07 -8.54 34.45
C ASP A 12 10.24 -9.24 35.18
N ASN A 13 11.38 -8.55 35.29
CA ASN A 13 12.66 -9.08 35.80
C ASN A 13 13.24 -10.27 35.00
N LEU A 14 12.75 -10.51 33.78
CA LEU A 14 13.24 -11.53 32.85
C LEU A 14 13.85 -10.88 31.60
N LYS A 15 15.18 -10.82 31.55
CA LYS A 15 15.88 -10.36 30.35
C LYS A 15 15.96 -11.48 29.30
N SER A 16 15.70 -11.10 28.06
CA SER A 16 15.84 -11.93 26.88
C SER A 16 16.46 -11.10 25.74
N PRO A 17 16.97 -11.75 24.68
CA PRO A 17 17.44 -11.03 23.49
C PRO A 17 16.39 -10.09 22.90
N THR A 18 15.09 -10.39 23.08
CA THR A 18 13.99 -9.53 22.65
C THR A 18 13.90 -8.28 23.52
N SER A 19 13.83 -8.42 24.84
CA SER A 19 13.70 -7.27 25.75
C SER A 19 14.94 -6.38 25.73
N GLU A 20 16.13 -6.96 25.51
CA GLU A 20 17.38 -6.19 25.40
C GLU A 20 17.36 -5.30 24.14
N LYS A 21 17.03 -5.88 22.97
CA LYS A 21 16.91 -5.10 21.73
C LYS A 21 15.79 -4.07 21.77
N GLN A 22 14.68 -4.40 22.44
CA GLN A 22 13.58 -3.48 22.69
C GLN A 22 14.07 -2.26 23.47
N LEU A 23 14.76 -2.48 24.60
CA LEU A 23 15.31 -1.42 25.43
C LEU A 23 16.35 -0.57 24.68
N GLU A 24 17.22 -1.19 23.90
CA GLU A 24 18.20 -0.48 23.05
C GLU A 24 17.48 0.44 22.04
N THR A 25 16.44 -0.07 21.39
CA THR A 25 15.66 0.69 20.40
C THR A 25 14.90 1.86 21.05
N GLU A 26 14.29 1.62 22.21
CA GLU A 26 13.64 2.66 23.02
C GLU A 26 14.64 3.76 23.40
N ALA A 27 15.83 3.38 23.89
CA ALA A 27 16.87 4.33 24.27
C ALA A 27 17.35 5.19 23.10
N ASP A 28 17.40 4.65 21.89
CA ASP A 28 17.77 5.41 20.70
C ASP A 28 16.64 6.33 20.23
N ILE A 29 15.38 5.89 20.24
CA ILE A 29 14.24 6.70 19.81
C ILE A 29 13.99 7.86 20.79
N ILE A 30 14.09 7.64 22.11
CA ILE A 30 13.85 8.67 23.12
C ILE A 30 14.71 9.91 22.90
N LYS A 31 15.96 9.75 22.43
CA LYS A 31 16.86 10.88 22.14
C LYS A 31 16.26 11.86 21.13
N HIS A 32 15.39 11.37 20.25
CA HIS A 32 14.68 12.17 19.24
C HIS A 32 13.36 12.75 19.76
N LEU A 33 12.71 12.07 20.72
CA LEU A 33 11.40 12.47 21.27
C LEU A 33 11.52 13.42 22.47
N GLU A 34 12.55 13.27 23.30
CA GLU A 34 12.74 14.00 24.56
C GLU A 34 12.72 15.53 24.41
N PRO A 35 13.30 16.13 23.34
CA PRO A 35 13.20 17.57 23.11
C PRO A 35 11.76 18.07 22.92
N PHE A 36 10.83 17.20 22.54
CA PHE A 36 9.44 17.54 22.27
C PHE A 36 8.51 17.21 23.45
N ALA A 37 8.99 16.47 24.47
CA ALA A 37 8.16 15.94 25.55
C ALA A 37 7.69 16.98 26.60
N ILE A 38 6.42 16.90 26.99
CA ILE A 38 5.80 17.82 27.98
C ILE A 38 6.48 17.74 29.35
N SER A 39 6.85 16.53 29.79
CA SER A 39 7.51 16.27 31.07
C SER A 39 9.03 16.11 30.94
N SER A 40 9.63 16.67 29.88
CA SER A 40 11.06 16.52 29.59
C SER A 40 11.93 17.11 30.70
N ASN A 41 12.97 16.38 31.10
CA ASN A 41 14.05 16.88 31.95
C ASN A 41 15.07 17.72 31.17
N ALA A 42 14.88 17.88 29.84
CA ALA A 42 15.73 18.72 29.02
C ALA A 42 15.69 20.19 29.52
N PRO A 43 16.83 20.90 29.46
CA PRO A 43 16.87 22.34 29.75
C PRO A 43 15.81 23.09 28.95
N ASP A 44 15.21 24.15 29.51
CA ASP A 44 14.15 24.92 28.83
C ASP A 44 14.55 25.44 27.43
N GLN A 45 15.85 25.60 27.17
CA GLN A 45 16.41 26.04 25.89
C GLN A 45 16.43 24.95 24.80
N GLU A 46 16.29 23.68 25.17
CA GLU A 46 16.28 22.54 24.25
C GLU A 46 14.87 22.04 23.93
N ARG A 47 13.85 22.53 24.64
CA ARG A 47 12.45 22.18 24.42
C ARG A 47 11.94 22.75 23.09
N ARG A 48 11.23 21.92 22.32
CA ARG A 48 10.66 22.24 21.00
C ARG A 48 9.17 21.93 20.99
N SER A 49 8.39 22.74 20.27
CA SER A 49 6.97 22.42 20.01
C SER A 49 6.87 21.42 18.86
N ILE A 50 5.95 20.46 18.95
CA ILE A 50 5.61 19.59 17.83
C ILE A 50 5.17 20.39 16.60
N ASP A 51 4.51 21.54 16.79
CA ASP A 51 4.08 22.46 15.72
C ASP A 51 5.26 22.98 14.88
N SER A 52 6.47 22.93 15.42
CA SER A 52 7.69 23.35 14.72
C SER A 52 8.29 22.25 13.84
N ALA A 53 7.89 20.98 14.05
CA ALA A 53 8.41 19.83 13.33
C ALA A 53 8.10 19.91 11.84
N LYS A 54 9.13 19.65 11.02
CA LYS A 54 9.08 19.84 9.57
C LYS A 54 9.48 18.56 8.85
N LEU A 55 8.71 18.16 7.85
CA LEU A 55 9.12 17.21 6.83
C LEU A 55 10.10 17.89 5.89
N LEU A 56 11.31 17.35 5.75
CA LEU A 56 12.37 17.96 4.94
C LEU A 56 12.20 17.64 3.44
N ILE A 57 11.05 18.03 2.86
CA ILE A 57 10.62 17.73 1.48
C ILE A 57 11.74 17.93 0.47
N ASP A 58 12.36 19.12 0.41
CA ASP A 58 13.42 19.43 -0.57
C ASP A 58 14.62 18.48 -0.48
N LYS A 59 14.93 18.01 0.74
CA LYS A 59 16.02 17.07 0.98
C LYS A 59 15.65 15.67 0.53
N HIS A 60 14.43 15.22 0.81
CA HIS A 60 13.94 13.94 0.28
C HIS A 60 13.88 13.94 -1.25
N ILE A 61 13.45 15.03 -1.88
CA ILE A 61 13.49 15.19 -3.34
C ILE A 61 14.94 15.13 -3.85
N SER A 62 15.86 15.85 -3.20
CA SER A 62 17.30 15.84 -3.56
C SER A 62 17.94 14.45 -3.42
N TYR A 63 17.49 13.66 -2.44
CA TYR A 63 17.89 12.28 -2.24
C TYR A 63 17.37 11.34 -3.36
N LEU A 64 16.13 11.56 -3.80
CA LEU A 64 15.43 10.69 -4.74
C LEU A 64 15.80 10.95 -6.20
N ASN A 65 15.84 12.22 -6.62
CA ASN A 65 16.00 12.61 -8.03
C ASN A 65 17.19 11.93 -8.74
N PRO A 66 18.42 11.89 -8.18
CA PRO A 66 19.56 11.28 -8.85
C PRO A 66 19.37 9.79 -9.14
N LYS A 67 18.58 9.08 -8.32
CA LYS A 67 18.39 7.62 -8.39
C LYS A 67 17.54 7.18 -9.57
N MET A 68 16.80 8.09 -10.20
CA MET A 68 16.13 7.82 -11.47
C MET A 68 17.11 7.66 -12.64
N PHE A 69 18.30 8.27 -12.54
CA PHE A 69 19.24 8.36 -13.64
C PHE A 69 20.45 7.43 -13.47
N GLN A 70 21.00 7.38 -12.26
CA GLN A 70 22.18 6.59 -11.98
C GLN A 70 22.14 6.03 -10.55
N LEU A 71 22.43 4.74 -10.43
CA LEU A 71 22.61 4.07 -9.16
C LEU A 71 24.08 3.70 -8.97
N PRO A 72 24.67 4.00 -7.80
CA PRO A 72 26.03 3.57 -7.50
C PRO A 72 26.09 2.06 -7.20
N MET A 73 27.29 1.47 -7.31
CA MET A 73 27.51 0.02 -7.32
C MET A 73 26.96 -0.73 -6.10
N GLN A 74 26.84 -0.08 -4.95
CA GLN A 74 26.29 -0.72 -3.74
C GLN A 74 24.85 -1.24 -3.90
N TRP A 75 24.12 -0.79 -4.92
CA TRP A 75 22.76 -1.25 -5.22
C TRP A 75 22.70 -2.50 -6.10
N ILE A 76 23.84 -3.11 -6.46
CA ILE A 76 23.86 -4.37 -7.22
C ILE A 76 23.04 -5.52 -6.59
N PRO A 77 22.87 -5.64 -5.25
CA PRO A 77 21.98 -6.65 -4.69
C PRO A 77 20.49 -6.46 -5.05
N LEU A 78 20.11 -5.27 -5.52
CA LEU A 78 18.77 -4.93 -5.99
C LEU A 78 18.66 -4.98 -7.53
N ASP A 79 19.61 -5.60 -8.24
CA ASP A 79 19.54 -5.67 -9.71
C ASP A 79 18.29 -6.42 -10.18
N SER A 80 17.83 -7.46 -9.48
CA SER A 80 16.53 -8.09 -9.75
C SER A 80 15.31 -7.30 -9.23
N SER A 81 15.50 -6.03 -8.85
CA SER A 81 14.48 -5.15 -8.25
C SER A 81 14.61 -3.71 -8.73
N ARG A 82 15.16 -3.48 -9.93
CA ARG A 82 15.19 -2.15 -10.55
C ARG A 82 13.78 -1.60 -10.81
N SER A 83 12.80 -2.46 -11.10
CA SER A 83 11.38 -2.08 -11.17
C SER A 83 10.86 -1.51 -9.85
N TRP A 84 11.24 -2.11 -8.73
CA TRP A 84 10.92 -1.62 -7.40
C TRP A 84 11.62 -0.32 -7.06
N ILE A 85 12.89 -0.15 -7.42
CA ILE A 85 13.59 1.13 -7.24
C ILE A 85 12.86 2.24 -7.99
N MET A 86 12.48 2.00 -9.25
CA MET A 86 11.70 2.97 -10.03
C MET A 86 10.37 3.29 -9.35
N TYR A 87 9.63 2.27 -8.88
CA TYR A 87 8.36 2.48 -8.20
C TYR A 87 8.51 3.29 -6.91
N TRP A 88 9.48 2.96 -6.06
CA TRP A 88 9.72 3.68 -4.82
C TRP A 88 10.13 5.13 -5.07
N VAL A 89 10.96 5.38 -6.07
CA VAL A 89 11.40 6.74 -6.40
C VAL A 89 10.27 7.55 -7.00
N LEU A 90 9.59 7.03 -8.03
CA LEU A 90 8.49 7.72 -8.71
C LEU A 90 7.30 7.94 -7.77
N GLY A 91 6.95 6.94 -6.95
CA GLY A 91 5.87 7.01 -5.97
C GLY A 91 6.13 8.08 -4.92
N SER A 92 7.34 8.10 -4.36
CA SER A 92 7.76 9.14 -3.41
C SER A 92 7.72 10.54 -4.02
N LEU A 93 8.29 10.72 -5.22
CA LEU A 93 8.28 12.00 -5.93
C LEU A 93 6.85 12.47 -6.24
N SER A 94 5.97 11.55 -6.63
CA SER A 94 4.55 11.85 -6.87
C SER A 94 3.87 12.33 -5.59
N MET A 95 4.03 11.64 -4.46
CA MET A 95 3.47 12.07 -3.17
C MET A 95 4.03 13.41 -2.70
N LEU A 96 5.29 13.72 -3.01
CA LEU A 96 5.92 15.01 -2.71
C LEU A 96 5.57 16.12 -3.72
N GLY A 97 4.66 15.86 -4.67
CA GLY A 97 4.18 16.86 -5.63
C GLY A 97 5.14 17.18 -6.77
N VAL A 98 6.18 16.38 -6.99
CA VAL A 98 7.15 16.59 -8.08
C VAL A 98 6.56 16.12 -9.41
N LYS A 99 6.56 17.02 -10.39
CA LYS A 99 6.24 16.70 -11.78
C LYS A 99 7.51 16.51 -12.60
N LEU A 100 7.60 15.39 -13.30
CA LEU A 100 8.73 15.11 -14.18
C LEU A 100 8.65 15.92 -15.47
N ALA A 101 9.80 16.29 -16.02
CA ALA A 101 9.88 16.79 -17.38
C ALA A 101 9.43 15.70 -18.37
N SER A 102 8.79 16.10 -19.48
CA SER A 102 8.28 15.16 -20.49
C SER A 102 9.37 14.20 -20.98
N GLU A 103 10.59 14.68 -21.22
CA GLU A 103 11.71 13.84 -21.69
C GLU A 103 12.10 12.77 -20.67
N ASP A 104 12.15 13.11 -19.38
CA ASP A 104 12.48 12.16 -18.32
C ASP A 104 11.35 11.16 -18.09
N ARG A 105 10.09 11.61 -18.19
CA ARG A 105 8.91 10.73 -18.17
C ARG A 105 8.97 9.73 -19.30
N ASP A 106 9.21 10.18 -20.53
CA ASP A 106 9.18 9.32 -21.72
C ASP A 106 10.32 8.28 -21.67
N ARG A 107 11.52 8.69 -21.22
CA ARG A 107 12.63 7.77 -20.93
C ARG A 107 12.31 6.74 -19.84
N ALA A 108 11.62 7.17 -18.78
CA ALA A 108 11.18 6.26 -17.72
C ALA A 108 10.14 5.26 -18.24
N ILE A 109 9.19 5.70 -19.08
CA ILE A 109 8.22 4.81 -19.76
C ILE A 109 8.95 3.78 -20.61
N GLU A 110 9.88 4.20 -21.46
CA GLU A 110 10.69 3.29 -22.29
C GLU A 110 11.46 2.27 -21.44
N THR A 111 12.05 2.72 -20.32
CA THR A 111 12.76 1.86 -19.38
C THR A 111 11.83 0.81 -18.79
N ILE A 112 10.66 1.20 -18.27
CA ILE A 112 9.70 0.26 -17.68
C ILE A 112 9.16 -0.73 -18.72
N LEU A 113 8.85 -0.25 -19.94
CA LEU A 113 8.39 -1.13 -21.02
C LEU A 113 9.46 -2.14 -21.45
N SER A 114 10.75 -1.81 -21.33
CA SER A 114 11.85 -2.74 -21.59
C SER A 114 11.93 -3.92 -20.60
N PHE A 115 11.20 -3.86 -19.48
CA PHE A 115 11.14 -4.93 -18.49
C PHE A 115 10.00 -5.91 -18.81
N GLN A 116 9.16 -5.63 -19.79
CA GLN A 116 8.09 -6.53 -20.18
C GLN A 116 8.68 -7.83 -20.76
N HIS A 117 8.29 -8.95 -20.17
CA HIS A 117 8.81 -10.25 -20.56
C HIS A 117 8.09 -10.76 -21.83
N PRO A 118 8.80 -11.36 -22.80
CA PRO A 118 8.21 -11.84 -24.04
C PRO A 118 7.05 -12.84 -23.89
N ASP A 119 7.02 -13.58 -22.78
CA ASP A 119 5.99 -14.58 -22.46
C ASP A 119 4.86 -14.06 -21.56
N GLY A 120 4.89 -12.78 -21.19
CA GLY A 120 3.90 -12.14 -20.29
C GLY A 120 4.48 -11.78 -18.92
N GLY A 121 3.91 -10.74 -18.29
CA GLY A 121 4.45 -10.18 -17.05
C GLY A 121 5.61 -9.20 -17.29
N PHE A 122 6.17 -8.66 -16.21
CA PHE A 122 7.39 -7.88 -16.22
C PHE A 122 8.43 -8.51 -15.31
N SER A 123 9.70 -8.38 -15.68
CA SER A 123 10.85 -8.76 -14.88
C SER A 123 11.31 -7.64 -13.95
N GLY A 124 12.14 -7.98 -12.96
CA GLY A 124 12.74 -7.00 -12.05
C GLY A 124 13.73 -6.04 -12.70
N SER A 125 14.24 -6.40 -13.89
CA SER A 125 15.25 -5.69 -14.66
C SER A 125 15.16 -6.01 -16.15
N PRO A 126 15.69 -5.13 -17.03
CA PRO A 126 15.67 -5.36 -18.47
C PRO A 126 16.70 -6.42 -18.87
N GLY A 127 16.46 -7.04 -20.02
CA GLY A 127 17.44 -7.88 -20.69
C GLY A 127 17.33 -9.38 -20.38
N PRO A 128 18.16 -10.20 -21.05
CA PRO A 128 18.06 -11.64 -20.99
C PRO A 128 18.45 -12.17 -19.61
N GLY A 129 17.71 -13.17 -19.11
CA GLY A 129 18.03 -13.88 -17.87
C GLY A 129 17.19 -13.50 -16.66
N HIS A 130 16.42 -12.40 -16.72
CA HIS A 130 15.41 -12.11 -15.69
C HIS A 130 14.05 -12.70 -16.08
N LEU A 131 13.50 -13.53 -15.21
CA LEU A 131 12.14 -14.06 -15.36
C LEU A 131 11.10 -12.98 -15.07
N ALA A 132 9.92 -13.13 -15.67
CA ALA A 132 8.74 -12.39 -15.26
C ALA A 132 8.38 -12.74 -13.80
N HIS A 133 8.01 -11.73 -13.02
CA HIS A 133 7.73 -11.89 -11.60
C HIS A 133 6.57 -10.98 -11.17
N LEU A 134 5.63 -11.46 -10.36
CA LEU A 134 4.42 -10.74 -9.98
C LEU A 134 4.73 -9.45 -9.21
N ALA A 135 5.65 -9.49 -8.25
CA ALA A 135 6.12 -8.30 -7.56
C ALA A 135 6.66 -7.22 -8.52
N ALA A 136 7.50 -7.60 -9.50
CA ALA A 136 8.02 -6.68 -10.49
C ALA A 136 6.94 -6.17 -11.46
N THR A 137 5.99 -7.04 -11.82
CA THR A 137 4.82 -6.70 -12.63
C THR A 137 3.97 -5.62 -11.95
N TYR A 138 3.66 -5.78 -10.66
CA TYR A 138 2.97 -4.75 -9.88
C TYR A 138 3.76 -3.43 -9.88
N ALA A 139 5.05 -3.47 -9.57
CA ALA A 139 5.89 -2.27 -9.55
C ALA A 139 5.92 -1.55 -10.92
N CYS A 140 6.08 -2.28 -12.02
CA CYS A 140 6.06 -1.73 -13.37
C CYS A 140 4.72 -1.08 -13.73
N ILE A 141 3.59 -1.73 -13.44
CA ILE A 141 2.26 -1.16 -13.71
C ILE A 141 2.02 0.08 -12.85
N CYS A 142 2.43 0.09 -11.58
CA CYS A 142 2.37 1.28 -10.73
C CYS A 142 3.26 2.42 -11.27
N CYS A 143 4.47 2.11 -11.76
CA CYS A 143 5.33 3.11 -12.41
C CYS A 143 4.63 3.75 -13.62
N LEU A 144 4.06 2.92 -14.51
CA LEU A 144 3.34 3.42 -15.68
C LEU A 144 2.12 4.26 -15.27
N ALA A 145 1.36 3.83 -14.25
CA ALA A 145 0.25 4.62 -13.70
C ALA A 145 0.69 6.02 -13.24
N ILE A 146 1.78 6.09 -12.46
CA ILE A 146 2.34 7.35 -11.97
C ILE A 146 2.84 8.23 -13.12
N LEU A 147 3.61 7.65 -14.06
CA LEU A 147 4.19 8.39 -15.19
C LEU A 147 3.12 8.92 -16.12
N LEU A 148 2.01 8.21 -16.25
CA LEU A 148 0.94 8.58 -17.15
C LEU A 148 -0.05 9.54 -16.52
N GLU A 149 -0.18 9.63 -15.18
CA GLU A 149 -1.19 10.44 -14.46
C GLU A 149 -1.54 11.78 -15.13
N ASP A 150 -0.52 12.58 -15.44
CA ASP A 150 -0.63 13.91 -16.06
C ASP A 150 -0.24 13.94 -17.56
N ALA A 151 -0.05 12.78 -18.20
CA ALA A 151 0.33 12.66 -19.59
C ALA A 151 -0.85 12.92 -20.55
N GLY A 152 -0.54 13.40 -21.76
CA GLY A 152 -1.53 13.57 -22.81
C GLY A 152 -2.12 12.24 -23.27
N GLN A 153 -3.38 12.27 -23.73
CA GLN A 153 -4.13 11.06 -24.15
C GLN A 153 -3.41 10.22 -25.21
N GLU A 154 -2.64 10.84 -26.10
CA GLU A 154 -1.82 10.13 -27.09
C GLU A 154 -0.73 9.27 -26.43
N VAL A 155 -0.01 9.81 -25.45
CA VAL A 155 1.04 9.10 -24.69
C VAL A 155 0.43 7.97 -23.87
N VAL A 156 -0.72 8.22 -23.23
CA VAL A 156 -1.49 7.21 -22.48
C VAL A 156 -1.85 6.04 -23.39
N LYS A 157 -2.45 6.32 -24.55
CA LYS A 157 -2.87 5.30 -25.52
C LYS A 157 -1.69 4.54 -26.10
N ASP A 158 -0.64 5.24 -26.55
CA ASP A 158 0.57 4.63 -27.10
C ASP A 158 1.24 3.70 -26.08
N THR A 159 1.41 4.17 -24.85
CA THR A 159 2.05 3.40 -23.77
C THR A 159 1.25 2.15 -23.42
N TRP A 160 -0.05 2.29 -23.15
CA TRP A 160 -0.87 1.14 -22.77
C TRP A 160 -1.08 0.14 -23.91
N SER A 161 -1.07 0.59 -25.18
CA SER A 161 -1.11 -0.31 -26.33
C SER A 161 0.10 -1.23 -26.44
N LYS A 162 1.23 -0.87 -25.82
CA LYS A 162 2.47 -1.66 -25.78
C LYS A 162 2.48 -2.69 -24.65
N VAL A 163 1.54 -2.64 -23.70
CA VAL A 163 1.39 -3.64 -22.64
C VAL A 163 0.55 -4.80 -23.17
N ASP A 164 1.15 -5.97 -23.34
CA ASP A 164 0.48 -7.18 -23.84
C ASP A 164 -0.35 -7.83 -22.73
N ILE A 165 -1.55 -7.29 -22.51
CA ILE A 165 -2.47 -7.77 -21.47
C ILE A 165 -2.91 -9.23 -21.67
N LYS A 166 -2.86 -9.75 -22.91
CA LYS A 166 -3.26 -11.13 -23.21
C LYS A 166 -2.18 -12.10 -22.75
N LYS A 167 -0.91 -11.83 -23.06
CA LYS A 167 0.22 -12.61 -22.53
C LYS A 167 0.34 -12.46 -21.03
N LEU A 168 0.16 -11.24 -20.50
CA LEU A 168 0.15 -10.99 -19.07
C LEU A 168 -0.89 -11.87 -18.35
N TYR A 169 -2.13 -11.91 -18.85
CA TYR A 169 -3.18 -12.73 -18.27
C TYR A 169 -2.89 -14.24 -18.41
N ALA A 170 -2.44 -14.69 -19.57
CA ALA A 170 -2.07 -16.10 -19.78
C ALA A 170 -0.94 -16.54 -18.83
N TRP A 171 0.07 -15.69 -18.66
CA TRP A 171 1.16 -15.90 -17.71
C TRP A 171 0.65 -15.93 -16.28
N MET A 172 -0.18 -14.98 -15.84
CA MET A 172 -0.80 -15.00 -14.50
C MET A 172 -1.57 -16.30 -14.24
N MET A 173 -2.35 -16.76 -15.22
CA MET A 173 -3.10 -18.02 -15.10
C MET A 173 -2.17 -19.23 -14.97
N SER A 174 -0.99 -19.20 -15.59
CA SER A 174 0.01 -20.28 -15.44
C SER A 174 0.67 -20.33 -14.07
N LEU A 175 0.59 -19.25 -13.28
CA LEU A 175 1.08 -19.19 -11.90
C LEU A 175 0.05 -19.62 -10.87
N LYS A 176 -1.22 -19.74 -11.28
CA LYS A 176 -2.34 -20.07 -10.39
C LYS A 176 -2.35 -21.57 -10.07
N ALA A 177 -2.34 -21.89 -8.79
CA ALA A 177 -2.51 -23.25 -8.29
C ALA A 177 -3.98 -23.62 -8.09
N SER A 178 -4.25 -24.93 -7.95
CA SER A 178 -5.61 -25.46 -7.80
C SER A 178 -6.29 -25.11 -6.48
N ASP A 179 -5.52 -24.73 -5.45
CA ASP A 179 -6.05 -24.29 -4.16
C ASP A 179 -6.40 -22.78 -4.14
N GLY A 180 -6.23 -22.12 -5.29
CA GLY A 180 -6.45 -20.70 -5.46
C GLY A 180 -5.15 -19.90 -5.45
N SER A 181 -4.13 -20.33 -4.69
CA SER A 181 -2.88 -19.60 -4.48
C SER A 181 -2.13 -19.28 -5.78
N MET A 182 -1.20 -18.33 -5.72
CA MET A 182 -0.41 -17.92 -6.89
C MET A 182 1.07 -17.91 -6.56
N ALA A 183 1.87 -18.62 -7.37
CA ALA A 183 3.31 -18.50 -7.33
C ALA A 183 3.73 -17.10 -7.80
N VAL A 184 4.82 -16.55 -7.24
CA VAL A 184 5.28 -15.21 -7.62
C VAL A 184 5.92 -15.17 -9.01
N GLN A 185 6.41 -16.31 -9.50
CA GLN A 185 6.95 -16.57 -10.83
C GLN A 185 6.93 -18.08 -11.09
N HIS A 186 7.26 -18.52 -12.32
CA HIS A 186 7.45 -19.95 -12.59
C HIS A 186 8.54 -20.53 -11.70
N ASP A 187 8.25 -21.70 -11.09
CA ASP A 187 9.12 -22.38 -10.14
C ASP A 187 9.50 -21.54 -8.90
N GLY A 188 8.78 -20.44 -8.65
CA GLY A 188 8.96 -19.56 -7.50
C GLY A 188 8.16 -19.97 -6.28
N GLU A 189 8.31 -19.22 -5.20
CA GLU A 189 7.53 -19.39 -3.98
C GLU A 189 6.06 -19.00 -4.16
N VAL A 190 5.22 -19.55 -3.28
CA VAL A 190 3.79 -19.25 -3.20
C VAL A 190 3.52 -18.56 -1.87
N ASP A 191 2.98 -17.34 -1.93
CA ASP A 191 2.52 -16.58 -0.78
C ASP A 191 1.55 -15.47 -1.18
N VAL A 192 0.95 -14.81 -0.19
CA VAL A 192 -0.05 -13.74 -0.39
C VAL A 192 0.50 -12.52 -1.13
N ARG A 193 1.82 -12.32 -1.26
CA ARG A 193 2.39 -11.23 -2.08
C ARG A 193 2.09 -11.47 -3.56
N GLY A 194 2.18 -12.73 -4.01
CA GLY A 194 1.79 -13.14 -5.35
C GLY A 194 0.32 -12.84 -5.62
N CYS A 195 -0.57 -13.21 -4.70
CA CYS A 195 -1.99 -12.92 -4.78
C CYS A 195 -2.27 -11.41 -4.84
N PHE A 196 -1.66 -10.61 -3.97
CA PHE A 196 -1.81 -9.16 -3.97
C PHE A 196 -1.36 -8.56 -5.29
N ALA A 197 -0.15 -8.87 -5.75
CA ALA A 197 0.41 -8.30 -6.97
C ALA A 197 -0.42 -8.68 -8.20
N ALA A 198 -0.87 -9.94 -8.32
CA ALA A 198 -1.73 -10.38 -9.41
C ALA A 198 -3.08 -9.65 -9.39
N LEU A 199 -3.76 -9.59 -8.24
CA LEU A 199 -5.07 -8.95 -8.13
C LEU A 199 -5.01 -7.43 -8.27
N ALA A 200 -3.95 -6.78 -7.79
CA ALA A 200 -3.75 -5.34 -7.96
C ALA A 200 -3.61 -4.99 -9.45
N VAL A 201 -2.77 -5.74 -10.18
CA VAL A 201 -2.58 -5.56 -11.61
C VAL A 201 -3.85 -5.92 -12.38
N ALA A 202 -4.48 -7.05 -12.05
CA ALA A 202 -5.71 -7.46 -12.71
C ALA A 202 -6.88 -6.49 -12.45
N THR A 203 -6.93 -5.86 -11.28
CA THR A 203 -7.89 -4.79 -10.98
C THR A 203 -7.62 -3.58 -11.85
N MET A 204 -6.38 -3.09 -11.93
CA MET A 204 -6.07 -1.88 -12.70
C MET A 204 -6.28 -2.08 -14.21
N LEU A 205 -5.98 -3.27 -14.74
CA LEU A 205 -5.97 -3.56 -16.17
C LEU A 205 -7.21 -4.31 -16.68
N ASN A 206 -8.26 -4.44 -15.87
CA ASN A 206 -9.51 -5.15 -16.21
C ASN A 206 -9.31 -6.64 -16.57
N LEU A 207 -8.54 -7.37 -15.76
CA LEU A 207 -8.19 -8.79 -15.96
C LEU A 207 -8.74 -9.73 -14.88
N LEU A 208 -9.55 -9.24 -13.94
CA LEU A 208 -10.17 -10.06 -12.89
C LEU A 208 -11.28 -10.95 -13.46
N THR A 209 -10.96 -12.11 -14.01
CA THR A 209 -11.95 -13.09 -14.49
C THR A 209 -12.41 -14.06 -13.39
N PRO A 210 -13.56 -14.74 -13.55
CA PRO A 210 -13.99 -15.80 -12.63
C PRO A 210 -12.94 -16.90 -12.41
N GLU A 211 -12.19 -17.28 -13.45
CA GLU A 211 -11.15 -18.32 -13.35
C GLU A 211 -9.93 -17.84 -12.56
N LEU A 212 -9.52 -16.58 -12.72
CA LEU A 212 -8.38 -16.02 -12.01
C LEU A 212 -8.64 -15.99 -10.49
N VAL A 213 -9.85 -15.60 -10.10
CA VAL A 213 -10.22 -15.42 -8.68
C VAL A 213 -10.73 -16.68 -7.99
N ARG A 214 -10.99 -17.76 -8.73
CA ARG A 214 -11.50 -19.03 -8.19
C ARG A 214 -10.62 -19.53 -7.04
N ASP A 215 -11.25 -19.97 -5.94
CA ASP A 215 -10.63 -20.52 -4.72
C ASP A 215 -9.69 -19.58 -3.93
N LEU A 216 -9.31 -18.44 -4.50
CA LEU A 216 -8.45 -17.43 -3.89
C LEU A 216 -8.99 -16.91 -2.54
N PRO A 217 -10.30 -16.61 -2.35
CA PRO A 217 -10.84 -16.20 -1.05
C PRO A 217 -10.58 -17.22 0.05
N GLN A 218 -10.72 -18.51 -0.24
CA GLN A 218 -10.53 -19.56 0.76
C GLN A 218 -9.06 -19.73 1.11
N TYR A 219 -8.15 -19.64 0.14
CA TYR A 219 -6.71 -19.60 0.39
C TYR A 219 -6.33 -18.43 1.31
N LEU A 220 -6.84 -17.22 1.05
CA LEU A 220 -6.56 -16.04 1.89
C LEU A 220 -7.07 -16.22 3.32
N VAL A 221 -8.26 -16.79 3.49
CA VAL A 221 -8.82 -17.08 4.82
C VAL A 221 -7.98 -18.11 5.58
N ASN A 222 -7.46 -19.12 4.89
CA ASN A 222 -6.56 -20.10 5.49
C ASN A 222 -5.21 -19.49 5.91
N CYS A 223 -4.83 -18.33 5.38
CA CYS A 223 -3.62 -17.61 5.80
C CYS A 223 -3.81 -16.82 7.10
N GLN A 224 -5.05 -16.62 7.58
CA GLN A 224 -5.28 -15.91 8.84
C GLN A 224 -4.85 -16.75 10.05
N THR A 225 -4.04 -16.17 10.92
CA THR A 225 -3.49 -16.82 12.10
C THR A 225 -4.38 -16.65 13.33
N HIS A 226 -4.06 -17.38 14.40
CA HIS A 226 -4.70 -17.22 15.71
C HIS A 226 -4.51 -15.83 16.32
N GLU A 227 -3.47 -15.08 15.93
CA GLU A 227 -3.25 -13.72 16.41
C GLU A 227 -4.24 -12.73 15.78
N GLY A 228 -4.77 -13.04 14.59
CA GLY A 228 -5.72 -12.21 13.85
C GLY A 228 -5.15 -11.62 12.56
N GLY A 229 -3.83 -11.39 12.50
CA GLY A 229 -3.13 -11.07 11.24
C GLY A 229 -2.88 -12.31 10.38
N MET A 230 -2.26 -12.12 9.21
CA MET A 230 -2.06 -13.19 8.23
C MET A 230 -0.59 -13.62 8.12
N ALA A 231 -0.40 -14.91 7.90
CA ALA A 231 0.88 -15.49 7.54
C ALA A 231 1.15 -15.36 6.03
N ALA A 232 2.37 -15.72 5.61
CA ALA A 232 2.77 -15.65 4.22
C ALA A 232 1.92 -16.55 3.32
N THR A 233 1.64 -17.77 3.77
CA THR A 233 0.92 -18.78 2.98
C THR A 233 0.11 -19.68 3.88
N SER A 234 -0.60 -20.63 3.29
CA SER A 234 -1.30 -21.70 3.99
C SER A 234 -1.07 -23.03 3.27
N VAL A 235 -1.13 -24.13 4.01
CA VAL A 235 -1.08 -25.49 3.45
C VAL A 235 -2.44 -26.14 3.61
N LEU A 236 -2.89 -26.82 2.57
CA LEU A 236 -4.10 -27.63 2.66
C LEU A 236 -3.91 -28.75 3.68
N VAL A 237 -4.94 -29.00 4.48
CA VAL A 237 -4.96 -30.10 5.46
C VAL A 237 -5.95 -31.15 4.94
N PRO A 238 -5.48 -32.27 4.34
CA PRO A 238 -6.35 -33.25 3.67
C PRO A 238 -7.31 -34.01 4.59
N THR A 239 -7.25 -33.82 5.91
CA THR A 239 -8.00 -34.61 6.90
C THR A 239 -9.40 -34.07 7.21
N ASP A 240 -9.93 -33.10 6.47
CA ASP A 240 -11.28 -32.55 6.74
C ASP A 240 -12.44 -33.45 6.23
N GLN A 241 -12.28 -34.78 6.39
CA GLN A 241 -13.41 -35.71 6.53
C GLN A 241 -13.66 -36.08 8.00
N THR A 242 -12.86 -35.58 8.94
CA THR A 242 -13.00 -35.88 10.38
C THR A 242 -13.24 -34.62 11.20
N PHE A 243 -14.49 -34.17 11.24
CA PHE A 243 -15.33 -33.92 12.43
C PHE A 243 -16.44 -32.95 12.04
N ALA A 244 -17.50 -33.48 11.41
CA ALA A 244 -18.78 -32.80 11.33
C ALA A 244 -19.24 -32.46 12.76
N GLY A 245 -19.00 -31.22 13.21
CA GLY A 245 -19.44 -30.77 14.54
C GLY A 245 -18.55 -29.77 15.28
N LEU A 246 -17.33 -29.45 14.82
CA LEU A 246 -16.59 -28.27 15.32
C LEU A 246 -16.64 -27.17 14.26
N SER A 247 -17.00 -25.96 14.68
CA SER A 247 -17.27 -24.84 13.77
C SER A 247 -16.02 -24.44 12.98
N GLY A 248 -16.03 -24.73 11.68
CA GLY A 248 -15.11 -24.16 10.70
C GLY A 248 -14.57 -25.22 9.75
N ASN A 249 -15.09 -25.26 8.53
CA ASN A 249 -14.49 -25.99 7.41
C ASN A 249 -13.11 -25.37 7.11
N HIS A 250 -12.08 -25.78 7.84
CA HIS A 250 -10.71 -25.34 7.63
C HIS A 250 -10.10 -26.26 6.57
N THR A 251 -10.10 -25.81 5.32
CA THR A 251 -9.45 -26.57 4.24
C THR A 251 -7.93 -26.47 4.29
N GLY A 252 -7.38 -25.57 5.12
CA GLY A 252 -5.94 -25.40 5.31
C GLY A 252 -5.57 -24.71 6.62
N ALA A 253 -4.26 -24.67 6.88
CA ALA A 253 -3.65 -24.05 8.05
C ALA A 253 -2.59 -23.02 7.62
N PRO A 254 -2.49 -21.87 8.31
CA PRO A 254 -1.50 -20.85 8.00
C PRO A 254 -0.08 -21.35 8.28
N VAL A 255 0.87 -20.96 7.42
CA VAL A 255 2.29 -21.27 7.57
C VAL A 255 3.07 -19.99 7.76
N GLY A 256 3.49 -19.78 9.01
CA GLY A 256 4.19 -18.57 9.45
C GLY A 256 3.44 -17.82 10.54
N GLU A 257 4.02 -16.69 10.93
CA GLU A 257 3.47 -15.78 11.94
C GLU A 257 2.62 -14.70 11.26
N ALA A 258 1.71 -14.08 12.01
CA ALA A 258 1.08 -12.85 11.56
C ALA A 258 2.13 -11.78 11.27
N HIS A 259 2.07 -11.14 10.10
CA HIS A 259 3.07 -10.15 9.70
C HIS A 259 2.45 -9.02 8.88
N GLY A 260 2.79 -7.76 9.18
CA GLY A 260 2.14 -6.57 8.62
C GLY A 260 2.08 -6.58 7.10
N GLY A 261 3.22 -6.87 6.46
CA GLY A 261 3.28 -6.98 5.00
C GLY A 261 2.34 -8.05 4.41
N TYR A 262 2.29 -9.25 5.01
CA TYR A 262 1.43 -10.33 4.54
C TYR A 262 -0.04 -10.07 4.88
N THR A 263 -0.32 -9.51 6.07
CA THR A 263 -1.67 -9.07 6.46
C THR A 263 -2.20 -8.03 5.48
N LEU A 264 -1.42 -7.01 5.09
CA LEU A 264 -1.88 -6.03 4.10
C LEU A 264 -2.09 -6.68 2.74
N CYS A 265 -1.15 -7.49 2.27
CA CYS A 265 -1.30 -8.19 0.99
C CYS A 265 -2.59 -9.02 0.97
N GLY A 266 -2.81 -9.88 1.97
CA GLY A 266 -3.99 -10.73 2.01
C GLY A 266 -5.30 -9.97 2.25
N LEU A 267 -5.29 -8.90 3.06
CA LEU A 267 -6.48 -8.07 3.30
C LEU A 267 -6.85 -7.25 2.06
N ALA A 268 -5.87 -6.65 1.38
CA ALA A 268 -6.07 -5.94 0.12
C ALA A 268 -6.51 -6.90 -1.00
N SER A 269 -5.92 -8.10 -1.08
CA SER A 269 -6.40 -9.17 -1.97
C SER A 269 -7.87 -9.48 -1.71
N TYR A 270 -8.27 -9.67 -0.45
CA TYR A 270 -9.65 -9.95 -0.09
C TYR A 270 -10.59 -8.78 -0.43
N PHE A 271 -10.11 -7.53 -0.28
CA PHE A 271 -10.85 -6.34 -0.68
C PHE A 271 -11.14 -6.30 -2.20
N PHE A 272 -10.16 -6.58 -3.05
CA PHE A 272 -10.38 -6.64 -4.51
C PHE A 272 -11.43 -7.68 -4.88
N LEU A 273 -11.42 -8.82 -4.19
CA LEU A 273 -12.36 -9.91 -4.42
C LEU A 273 -13.81 -9.50 -4.10
N GLN A 274 -14.06 -8.59 -3.15
CA GLN A 274 -15.42 -8.13 -2.84
C GLN A 274 -16.14 -7.44 -4.01
N GLY A 275 -15.43 -7.06 -5.08
CA GLY A 275 -16.02 -6.57 -6.33
C GLY A 275 -16.50 -7.65 -7.29
N CYS A 276 -16.17 -8.91 -7.05
CA CYS A 276 -16.57 -10.04 -7.88
C CYS A 276 -17.86 -10.70 -7.36
N PRO A 277 -18.86 -10.98 -8.24
CA PRO A 277 -20.05 -11.74 -7.86
C PRO A 277 -19.71 -13.16 -7.35
N GLY A 278 -20.47 -13.69 -6.38
CA GLY A 278 -20.39 -15.12 -6.00
C GLY A 278 -19.55 -15.47 -4.77
N LEU A 279 -19.07 -14.49 -4.01
CA LEU A 279 -18.29 -14.73 -2.78
C LEU A 279 -19.12 -14.91 -1.50
N SER A 280 -20.44 -14.71 -1.57
CA SER A 280 -21.33 -14.70 -0.40
C SER A 280 -21.28 -15.98 0.41
N ASP A 281 -20.99 -17.11 -0.25
CA ASP A 281 -21.09 -18.46 0.32
C ASP A 281 -19.73 -18.97 0.84
N THR A 282 -18.69 -18.15 0.76
CA THR A 282 -17.35 -18.50 1.25
C THR A 282 -17.15 -18.06 2.69
N ARG A 283 -16.29 -18.79 3.41
CA ARG A 283 -15.83 -18.36 4.73
C ARG A 283 -15.17 -16.98 4.60
N LYS A 284 -15.41 -16.11 5.57
CA LYS A 284 -14.85 -14.76 5.60
C LYS A 284 -13.65 -14.67 6.54
N LEU A 285 -12.77 -13.71 6.27
CA LEU A 285 -11.76 -13.28 7.21
C LEU A 285 -12.42 -12.77 8.50
N ASN A 286 -11.82 -13.04 9.65
CA ASN A 286 -12.23 -12.42 10.90
C ASN A 286 -11.64 -11.01 10.98
N PHE A 287 -12.39 -10.02 10.51
CA PHE A 287 -11.93 -8.62 10.48
C PHE A 287 -11.74 -8.03 11.87
N GLU A 288 -12.55 -8.41 12.86
CA GLU A 288 -12.40 -7.92 14.24
C GLU A 288 -11.09 -8.42 14.87
N ALA A 289 -10.75 -9.70 14.65
CA ALA A 289 -9.46 -10.24 15.10
C ALA A 289 -8.29 -9.56 14.38
N CYS A 290 -8.43 -9.29 13.08
CA CYS A 290 -7.44 -8.56 12.30
C CYS A 290 -7.27 -7.12 12.79
N LEU A 291 -8.36 -6.42 13.12
CA LEU A 291 -8.34 -5.08 13.70
C LEU A 291 -7.65 -5.06 15.06
N ARG A 292 -8.00 -6.01 15.94
CA ARG A 292 -7.34 -6.17 17.24
C ARG A 292 -5.83 -6.37 17.07
N TRP A 293 -5.42 -7.24 16.16
CA TRP A 293 -4.00 -7.49 15.88
C TRP A 293 -3.31 -6.24 15.31
N ALA A 294 -3.91 -5.58 14.31
CA ALA A 294 -3.36 -4.38 13.69
C ALA A 294 -3.17 -3.25 14.72
N ALA A 295 -4.16 -3.00 15.59
CA ALA A 295 -4.04 -2.01 16.66
C ALA A 295 -2.89 -2.34 17.64
N GLN A 296 -2.66 -3.63 17.95
CA GLN A 296 -1.55 -4.07 18.80
C GLN A 296 -0.17 -3.95 18.13
N THR A 297 -0.12 -3.72 16.82
CA THR A 297 1.16 -3.44 16.13
C THR A 297 1.59 -1.98 16.23
N GLN A 298 0.71 -1.06 16.63
CA GLN A 298 1.12 0.31 16.89
C GLN A 298 1.96 0.35 18.18
N ALA A 299 3.11 1.00 18.10
CA ALA A 299 4.11 1.02 19.16
C ALA A 299 3.72 1.99 20.29
N LEU A 300 4.30 1.79 21.47
CA LEU A 300 4.04 2.65 22.62
C LEU A 300 4.65 4.04 22.42
N PRO A 301 4.25 5.05 23.23
CA PRO A 301 4.83 6.39 23.16
C PRO A 301 6.36 6.43 23.26
N ILE A 302 6.99 5.52 24.04
CA ILE A 302 8.45 5.44 24.17
C ILE A 302 9.16 4.99 22.88
N GLU A 303 8.45 4.25 22.03
CA GLU A 303 8.89 3.85 20.70
C GLU A 303 8.43 4.86 19.62
N GLY A 304 7.82 5.97 20.04
CA GLY A 304 7.39 7.09 19.19
C GLY A 304 6.07 6.88 18.45
N GLY A 305 5.34 5.79 18.69
CA GLY A 305 4.02 5.59 18.07
C GLY A 305 4.03 5.11 16.60
N GLY A 306 5.18 4.65 16.11
CA GLY A 306 5.30 3.95 14.82
C GLY A 306 4.66 2.56 14.86
N PHE A 307 5.00 1.68 13.91
CA PHE A 307 4.46 0.32 13.85
C PHE A 307 5.55 -0.75 13.85
N ARG A 308 5.27 -1.88 14.49
CA ARG A 308 6.07 -3.11 14.36
C ARG A 308 5.41 -4.06 13.37
N GLY A 309 6.21 -4.86 12.66
CA GLY A 309 5.67 -5.80 11.67
C GLY A 309 4.96 -7.01 12.27
N ARG A 310 5.30 -7.39 13.50
CA ARG A 310 4.78 -8.58 14.18
C ARG A 310 5.06 -8.51 15.68
N THR A 311 4.39 -9.37 16.44
CA THR A 311 4.44 -9.40 17.90
C THR A 311 5.88 -9.54 18.41
N ASN A 312 6.25 -8.76 19.44
CA ASN A 312 7.59 -8.80 20.07
C ASN A 312 8.77 -8.52 19.12
N LYS A 313 8.55 -7.78 18.03
CA LYS A 313 9.60 -7.19 17.20
C LYS A 313 9.63 -5.68 17.33
N LEU A 314 10.70 -5.09 16.82
CA LEU A 314 10.96 -3.66 16.90
C LEU A 314 10.03 -2.88 15.96
N VAL A 315 9.77 -1.64 16.34
CA VAL A 315 9.19 -0.62 15.46
C VAL A 315 10.07 -0.41 14.22
N ASP A 316 9.44 -0.14 13.08
CA ASP A 316 10.11 0.13 11.79
C ASP A 316 9.17 0.98 10.90
N GLY A 317 9.74 2.04 10.31
CA GLY A 317 9.05 3.03 9.52
C GLY A 317 8.28 2.48 8.31
N CYS A 318 8.71 1.37 7.71
CA CYS A 318 7.97 0.81 6.58
C CYS A 318 6.60 0.25 6.99
N TYR A 319 6.43 -0.17 8.25
CA TYR A 319 5.15 -0.69 8.75
C TYR A 319 4.12 0.39 8.99
N ILE A 320 4.49 1.67 8.90
CA ILE A 320 3.50 2.74 8.89
C ILE A 320 2.57 2.59 7.67
N TRP A 321 3.09 2.14 6.53
CA TRP A 321 2.24 1.69 5.43
C TRP A 321 1.70 0.27 5.66
N TRP A 322 2.56 -0.71 5.92
CA TRP A 322 2.12 -2.12 5.93
C TRP A 322 1.12 -2.47 7.05
N CYS A 323 1.19 -1.79 8.20
CA CYS A 323 0.23 -1.94 9.30
C CYS A 323 -0.76 -0.77 9.32
N GLY A 324 -0.31 0.48 9.16
CA GLY A 324 -1.22 1.64 9.14
C GLY A 324 -2.20 1.63 7.96
N GLY A 325 -1.81 1.09 6.81
CA GLY A 325 -2.68 0.89 5.65
C GLY A 325 -3.79 -0.13 5.87
N LEU A 326 -3.74 -0.95 6.93
CA LEU A 326 -4.80 -1.90 7.25
C LEU A 326 -6.08 -1.19 7.72
N PHE A 327 -5.97 -0.05 8.40
CA PHE A 327 -7.11 0.57 9.07
C PHE A 327 -8.19 1.07 8.11
N PRO A 328 -7.88 1.78 7.00
CA PRO A 328 -8.91 2.14 6.02
C PRO A 328 -9.61 0.92 5.38
N LEU A 329 -8.86 -0.15 5.12
CA LEU A 329 -9.40 -1.40 4.57
C LEU A 329 -10.33 -2.09 5.58
N LEU A 330 -9.94 -2.16 6.85
CA LEU A 330 -10.74 -2.74 7.93
C LEU A 330 -11.99 -1.90 8.21
N GLU A 331 -11.88 -0.57 8.21
CA GLU A 331 -13.03 0.34 8.32
C GLU A 331 -14.04 0.06 7.20
N ALA A 332 -13.57 -0.04 5.96
CA ALA A 332 -14.42 -0.36 4.81
C ALA A 332 -15.07 -1.75 4.85
N MET A 333 -14.49 -2.71 5.58
CA MET A 333 -14.98 -4.09 5.67
C MET A 333 -15.82 -4.38 6.93
N ILE A 334 -15.58 -3.65 8.02
CA ILE A 334 -16.27 -3.83 9.30
C ILE A 334 -17.47 -2.91 9.40
N VAL A 335 -17.31 -1.63 9.06
CA VAL A 335 -18.32 -0.62 9.39
C VAL A 335 -19.58 -0.89 8.57
N PRO A 336 -20.71 -1.20 9.25
CA PRO A 336 -21.92 -1.58 8.56
C PRO A 336 -22.44 -0.48 7.66
N GLU A 337 -23.26 -0.95 6.75
CA GLU A 337 -23.80 -0.19 5.64
C GLU A 337 -24.60 1.07 5.99
N THR A 338 -25.07 1.13 7.22
CA THR A 338 -26.05 2.09 7.72
C THR A 338 -25.49 2.94 8.87
N SER A 339 -24.20 2.78 9.19
CA SER A 339 -23.56 3.50 10.28
C SER A 339 -23.19 4.92 9.83
N ASP A 340 -23.52 5.89 10.67
CA ASP A 340 -23.10 7.27 10.48
C ASP A 340 -21.57 7.36 10.61
N LEU A 341 -20.88 7.39 9.46
CA LEU A 341 -19.42 7.45 9.38
C LEU A 341 -18.88 8.72 10.05
N GLU A 342 -19.71 9.74 10.33
CA GLU A 342 -19.27 10.95 11.02
C GLU A 342 -18.88 10.71 12.50
N GLN A 343 -19.23 9.55 13.07
CA GLN A 343 -18.97 9.23 14.49
C GLN A 343 -17.98 8.08 14.72
N CYS A 344 -17.38 7.50 13.68
CA CYS A 344 -16.42 6.41 13.87
C CYS A 344 -15.04 6.97 14.28
N PRO A 345 -14.56 6.69 15.51
CA PRO A 345 -13.22 7.13 15.93
C PRO A 345 -12.15 6.46 15.07
N ASP A 346 -11.00 7.10 14.96
CA ASP A 346 -9.88 6.52 14.22
C ASP A 346 -9.45 5.20 14.88
N PHE A 347 -9.31 4.15 14.06
CA PHE A 347 -8.90 2.82 14.52
C PHE A 347 -7.41 2.75 14.89
N CYS A 348 -6.65 3.80 14.62
CA CYS A 348 -5.25 3.96 15.01
C CYS A 348 -4.96 5.40 15.42
N ASP A 349 -3.88 5.60 16.17
CA ASP A 349 -3.41 6.94 16.53
C ASP A 349 -2.65 7.55 15.36
N ARG A 350 -3.37 8.35 14.56
CA ARG A 350 -2.83 9.05 13.39
C ARG A 350 -1.91 10.22 13.75
N GLU A 351 -1.99 10.72 14.97
CA GLU A 351 -1.10 11.78 15.43
C GLU A 351 0.27 11.17 15.74
N ALA A 352 0.31 10.14 16.57
CA ALA A 352 1.54 9.47 16.99
C ALA A 352 2.32 8.87 15.83
N LEU A 353 1.64 8.28 14.83
CA LEU A 353 2.35 7.77 13.65
C LEU A 353 3.04 8.89 12.87
N GLN A 354 2.46 10.09 12.80
CA GLN A 354 3.07 11.22 12.10
C GLN A 354 4.25 11.78 12.90
N GLU A 355 4.14 11.79 14.23
CA GLU A 355 5.27 12.15 15.10
C GLU A 355 6.46 11.20 14.92
N TYR A 356 6.24 9.88 14.85
CA TYR A 356 7.31 8.93 14.57
C TYR A 356 8.03 9.24 13.25
N ILE A 357 7.27 9.59 12.21
CA ILE A 357 7.83 9.94 10.90
C ILE A 357 8.66 11.21 11.02
N LEU A 358 8.06 12.26 11.58
CA LEU A 358 8.66 13.57 11.64
C LEU A 358 9.85 13.63 12.57
N LEU A 359 9.90 12.82 13.64
CA LEU A 359 10.92 12.92 14.68
C LEU A 359 11.98 11.81 14.61
N ALA A 360 11.61 10.58 14.24
CA ALA A 360 12.49 9.41 14.29
C ALA A 360 12.85 8.82 12.91
N SER A 361 11.93 8.85 11.94
CA SER A 361 12.14 8.27 10.59
C SER A 361 12.88 9.18 9.62
N GLN A 362 13.12 10.44 9.99
CA GLN A 362 14.06 11.35 9.34
C GLN A 362 15.10 11.82 10.36
N ASP A 363 16.27 12.25 9.90
CA ASP A 363 17.20 12.94 10.79
C ASP A 363 16.74 14.36 11.07
N GLN A 364 16.82 14.76 12.34
CA GLN A 364 16.55 16.13 12.73
C GLN A 364 17.74 17.04 12.40
N PRO A 365 17.53 18.30 11.98
CA PRO A 365 18.59 19.30 11.96
C PRO A 365 19.27 19.41 13.33
N PRO A 366 20.60 19.66 13.41
CA PRO A 366 21.48 20.21 12.37
C PRO A 366 22.41 19.20 11.67
N ALA A 367 22.10 17.90 11.67
CA ALA A 367 22.93 16.91 10.97
C ALA A 367 23.16 17.30 9.49
N GLU A 368 24.36 17.02 8.94
CA GLU A 368 24.60 17.12 7.50
C GLU A 368 23.68 16.14 6.78
N TYR A 369 22.52 16.63 6.35
CA TYR A 369 21.41 15.77 5.95
C TYR A 369 21.32 15.62 4.43
N GLU A 370 21.39 14.37 3.99
CA GLU A 370 21.31 13.98 2.59
C GLU A 370 19.86 13.71 2.10
N GLY A 371 18.88 13.62 3.00
CA GLY A 371 17.49 13.26 2.65
C GLY A 371 17.18 11.77 2.78
N GLY A 372 16.00 11.38 2.31
CA GLY A 372 15.44 10.03 2.46
C GLY A 372 14.82 9.77 3.84
N LEU A 373 14.06 8.68 3.97
CA LEU A 373 13.54 8.19 5.26
C LEU A 373 14.02 6.76 5.50
N ARG A 374 13.94 6.32 6.75
CA ARG A 374 14.58 5.08 7.24
C ARG A 374 13.63 4.22 8.06
N ASP A 375 14.09 3.02 8.35
CA ASP A 375 13.50 2.08 9.33
C ASP A 375 13.33 2.77 10.71
N LYS A 376 14.44 3.11 11.35
CA LYS A 376 14.50 3.69 12.70
C LYS A 376 15.80 4.47 12.90
N PRO A 377 15.94 5.27 13.97
CA PRO A 377 17.21 5.89 14.33
C PRO A 377 18.39 4.91 14.33
N GLY A 378 19.54 5.36 13.81
CA GLY A 378 20.74 4.52 13.66
C GLY A 378 20.82 3.74 12.35
N MET A 379 19.73 3.64 11.58
CA MET A 379 19.73 3.01 10.26
C MET A 379 19.91 4.05 9.15
N ALA A 380 20.57 3.65 8.06
CA ALA A 380 20.69 4.48 6.85
C ALA A 380 19.34 4.57 6.14
N PRO A 381 19.01 5.72 5.51
CA PRO A 381 17.84 5.84 4.66
C PRO A 381 18.01 5.02 3.37
N ASP A 382 16.90 4.54 2.82
CA ASP A 382 16.84 3.87 1.52
C ASP A 382 15.55 4.25 0.77
N MET A 383 15.44 3.86 -0.50
CA MET A 383 14.26 4.21 -1.33
C MET A 383 12.99 3.49 -0.86
N TYR A 384 13.12 2.26 -0.38
CA TYR A 384 12.00 1.46 0.10
C TYR A 384 11.35 2.12 1.32
N HIS A 385 12.14 2.46 2.35
CA HIS A 385 11.64 3.14 3.54
C HIS A 385 11.16 4.55 3.21
N THR A 386 11.88 5.29 2.35
CA THR A 386 11.40 6.60 1.88
C THR A 386 9.99 6.52 1.31
N HIS A 387 9.73 5.57 0.42
CA HIS A 387 8.43 5.38 -0.19
C HIS A 387 7.37 4.97 0.82
N TYR A 388 7.57 3.88 1.57
CA TYR A 388 6.54 3.35 2.45
C TYR A 388 6.26 4.22 3.67
N VAL A 389 7.25 4.97 4.16
CA VAL A 389 7.02 5.97 5.21
C VAL A 389 6.16 7.11 4.68
N LEU A 390 6.43 7.62 3.46
CA LEU A 390 5.58 8.65 2.83
C LEU A 390 4.18 8.14 2.51
N SER A 391 4.03 6.89 2.06
CA SER A 391 2.73 6.24 1.86
C SER A 391 1.93 6.17 3.16
N GLY A 392 2.58 5.77 4.25
CA GLY A 392 1.98 5.76 5.59
C GLY A 392 1.59 7.16 6.07
N LEU A 393 2.45 8.17 5.84
CA LEU A 393 2.16 9.58 6.13
C LEU A 393 0.90 10.05 5.39
N SER A 394 0.79 9.74 4.09
CA SER A 394 -0.39 10.05 3.28
C SER A 394 -1.67 9.49 3.90
N VAL A 395 -1.69 8.21 4.27
CA VAL A 395 -2.88 7.59 4.89
C VAL A 395 -3.17 8.21 6.27
N GLY A 396 -2.14 8.48 7.07
CA GLY A 396 -2.27 9.16 8.34
C GLY A 396 -2.82 10.59 8.23
N GLN A 397 -2.48 11.29 7.15
CA GLN A 397 -2.94 12.66 6.92
C GLN A 397 -4.37 12.73 6.39
N HIS A 398 -4.78 11.82 5.50
CA HIS A 398 -5.96 12.01 4.64
C HIS A 398 -7.12 11.02 4.84
N LYS A 399 -7.29 10.42 6.04
CA LYS A 399 -8.28 9.36 6.38
C LYS A 399 -9.22 8.98 5.21
N PRO A 400 -8.84 7.99 4.40
CA PRO A 400 -9.64 7.58 3.24
C PRO A 400 -10.96 6.96 3.68
N ARG A 401 -12.08 7.38 3.11
CA ARG A 401 -13.40 6.80 3.37
C ARG A 401 -13.93 6.03 2.17
N HIS A 402 -14.33 4.77 2.35
CA HIS A 402 -14.96 3.99 1.29
C HIS A 402 -16.43 4.39 1.15
N SER A 403 -16.72 5.24 0.17
CA SER A 403 -17.99 5.96 0.06
C SER A 403 -19.01 5.20 -0.77
N ARG A 404 -20.15 4.93 -0.15
CA ARG A 404 -21.30 4.27 -0.80
C ARG A 404 -21.89 5.11 -1.91
N ASP A 405 -21.99 6.41 -1.66
CA ASP A 405 -22.60 7.33 -2.61
C ASP A 405 -21.70 7.46 -3.83
N GLU A 406 -20.38 7.50 -3.66
CA GLU A 406 -19.45 7.48 -4.78
C GLU A 406 -19.46 6.14 -5.51
N ILE A 407 -19.48 5.00 -4.81
CA ILE A 407 -19.61 3.66 -5.44
C ILE A 407 -20.91 3.57 -6.25
N ARG A 408 -22.04 4.03 -5.71
CA ARG A 408 -23.33 4.02 -6.41
C ARG A 408 -23.26 4.92 -7.64
N LYS A 409 -22.76 6.14 -7.49
CA LYS A 409 -22.57 7.08 -8.60
C LYS A 409 -21.71 6.49 -9.70
N LEU A 410 -20.56 5.90 -9.37
CA LEU A 410 -19.67 5.23 -10.33
C LEU A 410 -20.37 4.04 -11.01
N THR A 411 -21.16 3.27 -10.27
CA THR A 411 -21.91 2.14 -10.81
C THR A 411 -23.00 2.59 -11.80
N ASP A 412 -23.74 3.63 -11.44
CA ASP A 412 -24.85 4.16 -12.23
C ASP A 412 -24.37 4.82 -13.53
N HIS A 413 -23.19 5.44 -13.51
CA HIS A 413 -22.58 6.12 -14.67
C HIS A 413 -21.60 5.24 -15.45
N PHE A 414 -21.40 3.98 -15.05
CA PHE A 414 -20.48 3.08 -15.73
C PHE A 414 -20.96 2.78 -17.15
N GLN A 415 -20.12 3.11 -18.14
CA GLN A 415 -20.36 2.88 -19.56
C GLN A 415 -20.08 1.42 -19.91
N THR A 416 -20.92 0.81 -20.74
CA THR A 416 -20.66 -0.55 -21.24
C THR A 416 -19.41 -0.53 -22.12
N PRO A 417 -18.36 -1.31 -21.79
CA PRO A 417 -17.13 -1.35 -22.59
C PRO A 417 -17.34 -2.11 -23.89
N ASP A 418 -16.36 -2.00 -24.80
CA ASP A 418 -16.28 -2.88 -25.96
C ASP A 418 -15.76 -4.25 -25.52
N PHE A 419 -16.66 -5.22 -25.38
CA PHE A 419 -16.28 -6.56 -24.91
C PHE A 419 -15.25 -7.26 -25.81
N ALA A 420 -15.10 -6.86 -27.08
CA ALA A 420 -14.11 -7.44 -27.99
C ALA A 420 -12.66 -7.14 -27.58
N THR A 421 -12.43 -6.09 -26.79
CA THR A 421 -11.11 -5.70 -26.29
C THR A 421 -10.91 -6.06 -24.81
N CYS A 422 -11.96 -6.47 -24.10
CA CYS A 422 -11.90 -6.86 -22.70
C CYS A 422 -11.51 -8.34 -22.51
N MET A 423 -10.96 -8.65 -21.33
CA MET A 423 -10.74 -10.05 -20.91
C MET A 423 -12.02 -10.60 -20.26
N LEU A 424 -12.60 -11.62 -20.88
CA LEU A 424 -13.78 -12.34 -20.37
C LEU A 424 -13.38 -13.71 -19.83
N GLY A 425 -14.11 -14.19 -18.83
CA GLY A 425 -14.01 -15.58 -18.41
C GLY A 425 -14.42 -16.56 -19.52
N ALA A 426 -13.93 -17.80 -19.47
CA ALA A 426 -14.13 -18.78 -20.54
C ALA A 426 -15.60 -19.14 -20.77
N THR A 427 -16.42 -19.05 -19.72
CA THR A 427 -17.87 -19.29 -19.76
C THR A 427 -18.69 -18.07 -19.32
N GLU A 428 -18.05 -16.92 -19.18
CA GLU A 428 -18.69 -15.71 -18.66
C GLU A 428 -19.48 -15.02 -19.78
N ARG A 429 -20.76 -14.76 -19.55
CA ARG A 429 -21.57 -13.98 -20.50
C ARG A 429 -21.25 -12.48 -20.38
N GLU A 430 -21.50 -11.73 -21.45
CA GLU A 430 -21.29 -10.27 -21.46
C GLU A 430 -22.05 -9.54 -20.34
N ASP A 431 -23.27 -9.98 -20.00
CA ASP A 431 -24.04 -9.41 -18.89
C ASP A 431 -23.37 -9.65 -17.53
N GLU A 432 -22.78 -10.83 -17.33
CA GLU A 432 -22.06 -11.18 -16.09
C GLU A 432 -20.75 -10.41 -15.99
N ALA A 433 -19.99 -10.36 -17.09
CA ALA A 433 -18.76 -9.59 -17.20
C ALA A 433 -19.00 -8.11 -16.92
N LEU A 434 -20.08 -7.53 -17.46
CA LEU A 434 -20.46 -6.15 -17.20
C LEU A 434 -20.69 -5.88 -15.71
N GLN A 435 -21.42 -6.75 -15.01
CA GLN A 435 -21.67 -6.60 -13.57
C GLN A 435 -20.38 -6.71 -12.76
N ARG A 436 -19.51 -7.65 -13.11
CA ARG A 436 -18.18 -7.78 -12.49
C ARG A 436 -17.34 -6.53 -12.71
N MET A 437 -17.23 -6.05 -13.94
CA MET A 437 -16.45 -4.86 -14.28
C MET A 437 -16.97 -3.62 -13.54
N LYS A 438 -18.29 -3.43 -13.50
CA LYS A 438 -18.96 -2.37 -12.72
C LYS A 438 -18.58 -2.44 -11.24
N GLY A 439 -18.72 -3.62 -10.62
CA GLY A 439 -18.42 -3.83 -9.21
C GLY A 439 -16.96 -3.57 -8.87
N VAL A 440 -16.03 -4.09 -9.67
CA VAL A 440 -14.59 -3.90 -9.48
C VAL A 440 -14.21 -2.42 -9.65
N TYR A 441 -14.67 -1.77 -10.72
CA TYR A 441 -14.37 -0.37 -11.01
C TYR A 441 -14.90 0.55 -9.91
N ALA A 442 -16.19 0.46 -9.59
CA ALA A 442 -16.83 1.34 -8.62
C ALA A 442 -16.25 1.17 -7.21
N ARG A 443 -15.97 -0.07 -6.78
CA ARG A 443 -15.37 -0.31 -5.45
C ARG A 443 -13.93 0.17 -5.36
N THR A 444 -13.14 0.01 -6.42
CA THR A 444 -11.72 0.42 -6.40
C THR A 444 -11.57 1.94 -6.36
N LEU A 445 -12.48 2.66 -7.00
CA LEU A 445 -12.47 4.12 -7.12
C LEU A 445 -13.40 4.83 -6.12
N GLY A 446 -14.22 4.08 -5.39
CA GLY A 446 -15.13 4.61 -4.37
C GLY A 446 -14.46 5.08 -3.08
N TRP A 447 -13.26 5.65 -3.13
CA TRP A 447 -12.58 6.24 -1.98
C TRP A 447 -12.66 7.76 -2.04
N GLU A 448 -13.14 8.38 -0.96
CA GLU A 448 -13.20 9.83 -0.82
C GLU A 448 -12.23 10.32 0.26
N PHE A 449 -11.71 11.52 0.05
CA PHE A 449 -10.72 12.18 0.90
C PHE A 449 -11.25 13.57 1.29
N TYR A 450 -11.95 13.68 2.42
CA TYR A 450 -12.58 14.92 2.82
C TYR A 450 -11.61 15.87 3.53
N PRO A 451 -11.60 17.19 3.22
CA PRO A 451 -10.75 18.16 3.91
C PRO A 451 -10.92 18.19 5.43
N ARG A 452 -12.14 17.92 5.92
CA ARG A 452 -12.46 17.89 7.36
C ARG A 452 -11.78 16.75 8.12
N ASP A 453 -11.42 15.67 7.43
CA ASP A 453 -10.79 14.50 8.04
C ASP A 453 -9.24 14.60 8.03
N LYS A 454 -8.70 15.70 7.47
CA LYS A 454 -7.26 15.94 7.43
C LYS A 454 -6.71 16.17 8.83
N LEU A 455 -5.61 15.48 9.13
CA LEU A 455 -4.82 15.67 10.33
C LEU A 455 -3.36 15.86 9.93
N ILE A 456 -2.85 17.09 9.99
CA ILE A 456 -1.46 17.41 9.64
C ILE A 456 -0.72 17.75 10.93
N VAL A 457 0.21 16.89 11.34
CA VAL A 457 1.05 17.14 12.53
C VAL A 457 2.24 18.04 12.16
N GLY A 458 2.54 18.98 13.05
CA GLY A 458 3.62 19.94 12.86
C GLY A 458 3.22 21.09 11.94
N ARG A 459 4.12 21.46 11.02
CA ARG A 459 3.85 22.55 10.09
C ARG A 459 2.84 22.14 9.01
N PRO A 460 1.99 23.08 8.52
CA PRO A 460 1.07 22.80 7.41
C PRO A 460 1.79 22.30 6.13
N GLU A 461 3.04 22.72 5.90
CA GLU A 461 3.82 22.28 4.73
C GLU A 461 4.26 20.81 4.80
N ASN A 462 3.95 20.09 5.90
CA ASN A 462 4.21 18.66 6.01
C ASN A 462 3.22 17.80 5.21
N GLU A 463 2.17 18.39 4.65
CA GLU A 463 1.18 17.69 3.83
C GLU A 463 1.83 17.03 2.59
N VAL A 464 1.53 15.74 2.38
CA VAL A 464 1.90 14.98 1.17
C VAL A 464 0.65 14.61 0.37
N GLY A 465 0.79 14.28 -0.91
CA GLY A 465 -0.31 13.85 -1.75
C GLY A 465 -0.93 12.52 -1.30
N TYR A 466 -2.26 12.42 -1.34
CA TYR A 466 -2.98 11.20 -0.94
C TYR A 466 -2.84 10.07 -1.97
N VAL A 467 -2.68 8.84 -1.47
CA VAL A 467 -2.65 7.61 -2.28
C VAL A 467 -3.93 6.80 -2.11
N ASN A 468 -4.27 6.00 -3.11
CA ASN A 468 -5.27 4.95 -2.99
C ASN A 468 -4.83 3.96 -1.89
N PRO A 469 -5.67 3.70 -0.87
CA PRO A 469 -5.27 2.93 0.32
C PRO A 469 -5.03 1.44 0.04
N VAL A 470 -5.40 0.96 -1.16
CA VAL A 470 -5.22 -0.44 -1.56
C VAL A 470 -4.04 -0.59 -2.53
N LEU A 471 -3.90 0.33 -3.49
CA LEU A 471 -2.95 0.22 -4.60
C LEU A 471 -1.63 0.99 -4.39
N ASN A 472 -1.55 1.85 -3.37
CA ASN A 472 -0.36 2.65 -3.02
C ASN A 472 0.25 3.45 -4.19
N VAL A 473 -0.63 4.09 -4.94
CA VAL A 473 -0.35 5.10 -5.96
C VAL A 473 -1.41 6.18 -5.82
N LYS A 474 -1.18 7.40 -6.31
CA LYS A 474 -2.19 8.46 -6.24
C LYS A 474 -3.53 7.99 -6.78
N HIS A 475 -4.61 8.37 -6.11
CA HIS A 475 -5.95 7.91 -6.49
C HIS A 475 -6.32 8.33 -7.92
N SER A 476 -5.91 9.54 -8.33
CA SER A 476 -6.01 10.05 -9.70
C SER A 476 -5.27 9.20 -10.74
N ALA A 477 -4.07 8.71 -10.41
CA ALA A 477 -3.33 7.80 -11.28
C ALA A 477 -4.08 6.46 -11.47
N VAL A 478 -4.62 5.89 -10.38
CA VAL A 478 -5.47 4.68 -10.45
C VAL A 478 -6.68 4.91 -11.36
N GLN A 479 -7.40 6.02 -11.13
CA GLN A 479 -8.57 6.41 -11.91
C GLN A 479 -8.25 6.46 -13.39
N GLN A 480 -7.11 7.04 -13.78
CA GLN A 480 -6.72 7.12 -15.18
C GLN A 480 -6.49 5.73 -15.81
N VAL A 481 -5.72 4.86 -15.15
CA VAL A 481 -5.44 3.50 -15.67
C VAL A 481 -6.75 2.73 -15.82
N MET A 482 -7.60 2.77 -14.80
CA MET A 482 -8.89 2.09 -14.84
C MET A 482 -9.81 2.68 -15.91
N ASN A 483 -9.85 4.00 -16.11
CA ASN A 483 -10.62 4.63 -17.19
C ASN A 483 -10.21 4.07 -18.55
N TYR A 484 -8.91 3.91 -18.80
CA TYR A 484 -8.42 3.35 -20.05
C TYR A 484 -8.87 1.90 -20.24
N PHE A 485 -8.58 1.00 -19.29
CA PHE A 485 -8.83 -0.44 -19.45
C PHE A 485 -10.30 -0.86 -19.26
N TYR A 486 -11.09 -0.05 -18.55
CA TYR A 486 -12.53 -0.26 -18.41
C TYR A 486 -13.34 0.53 -19.44
N HIS A 487 -12.70 1.26 -20.36
CA HIS A 487 -13.36 2.08 -21.39
C HIS A 487 -14.32 3.12 -20.79
N GLN A 488 -13.91 3.75 -19.70
CA GLN A 488 -14.69 4.80 -19.06
C GLN A 488 -14.14 6.16 -19.49
N GLU A 489 -15.01 7.01 -20.03
CA GLU A 489 -14.63 8.38 -20.35
C GLU A 489 -14.31 9.16 -19.07
N LEU A 490 -13.29 10.01 -19.14
CA LEU A 490 -13.13 11.09 -18.17
C LEU A 490 -14.36 11.98 -18.30
N LEU A 491 -15.35 11.81 -17.42
CA LEU A 491 -16.13 12.95 -16.98
C LEU A 491 -15.09 13.91 -16.40
N LEU A 492 -14.68 14.90 -17.22
CA LEU A 492 -14.05 16.11 -16.73
C LEU A 492 -15.04 16.71 -15.73
N CYS A 493 -14.97 16.28 -14.47
CA CYS A 493 -15.66 16.95 -13.40
C CYS A 493 -15.05 18.35 -13.35
N ILE A 494 -15.81 19.32 -13.86
CA ILE A 494 -15.64 20.76 -13.69
C ILE A 494 -15.87 21.07 -12.20
N PHE A 495 -14.98 20.58 -11.35
CA PHE A 495 -14.88 20.92 -9.94
C PHE A 495 -13.40 21.00 -9.58
N MET A 496 -12.65 21.83 -10.31
CA MET A 496 -11.52 22.52 -9.69
C MET A 496 -12.11 23.49 -8.68
N TYR A 497 -12.08 23.13 -7.41
CA TYR A 497 -12.15 24.12 -6.34
C TYR A 497 -10.93 25.04 -6.49
N ASP A 498 -11.19 26.28 -6.87
CA ASP A 498 -10.31 27.42 -6.61
C ASP A 498 -9.94 27.43 -5.12
N LEU A 499 -8.73 26.99 -4.81
CA LEU A 499 -8.06 27.27 -3.54
C LEU A 499 -6.61 27.66 -3.82
N THR A 500 -6.44 28.82 -4.43
CA THR A 500 -5.26 29.67 -4.22
C THR A 500 -5.74 30.98 -3.61
N PRO A 501 -5.36 31.34 -2.37
CA PRO A 501 -5.54 32.70 -1.90
C PRO A 501 -4.54 33.59 -2.64
N GLY A 502 -5.06 34.46 -3.50
CA GLY A 502 -4.29 35.52 -4.12
C GLY A 502 -3.75 36.47 -3.06
N SER A 503 -2.43 36.56 -2.96
CA SER A 503 -1.73 37.65 -2.30
C SER A 503 -1.88 38.92 -3.15
N HIS A 504 -2.74 39.83 -2.73
CA HIS A 504 -2.66 41.24 -3.14
C HIS A 504 -2.54 42.11 -1.90
N PHE A 505 -1.31 42.58 -1.67
CA PHE A 505 -1.03 43.78 -0.89
C PHE A 505 -1.56 44.99 -1.67
N GLY A 506 -2.42 45.76 -1.02
CA GLY A 506 -2.69 47.17 -1.28
C GLY A 506 -2.49 47.94 0.02
#